data_AF-A0A2D6SUL9-F1
#
_entry.id   AF-A0A2D6SUL9-F1
#
_cell.length_a   1.000
_cell.length_b   1.000
_cell.length_c   1.000
_cell.angle_alpha   90.00
_cell.angle_beta   90.00
_cell.angle_gamma   90.00
#
_symmetry.space_group_name_H-M   'P 1'
#
loop_
_entity.id
_entity.type
_entity.pdbx_description
1 polymer ?
#
loop_
_entity_poly.entity_id
_entity_poly.type
_entity_poly.pdbx_seq_one_letter_code
_entity_poly.pdbx_strand_id
1 'polypeptide(L)' 'MEHPLKLLFTAAIVLVSIAVCFIDSKADNAGPDSFWRFGRRDLVRRLICREDGSFRRYTKPGILLWFVALAAIVWF' A
#
# COMPACT_ATOMS: atom_id res chain seq x y z
N MET A 1 2.62 -21.79 21.24
CA MET A 1 3.73 -20.92 20.75
C MET A 1 3.33 -20.05 19.54
N GLU A 2 2.04 -19.87 19.24
CA GLU A 2 1.59 -19.18 18.01
C GLU A 2 1.35 -17.67 18.16
N HIS A 3 1.15 -17.18 19.39
CA HIS A 3 0.87 -15.77 19.67
C HIS A 3 2.01 -14.77 19.41
N PRO A 4 3.31 -15.06 19.69
CA PRO A 4 4.36 -14.05 19.49
C PRO A 4 4.57 -13.71 18.01
N LEU A 5 4.40 -14.67 17.11
CA LEU A 5 4.51 -14.44 15.67
C LEU A 5 3.36 -13.58 15.14
N LYS A 6 2.11 -13.86 15.56
CA LYS A 6 0.93 -13.06 15.21
C LYS A 6 1.06 -11.62 15.70
N LEU A 7 1.59 -11.42 16.90
CA LEU A 7 1.86 -10.09 17.47
C LEU A 7 2.91 -9.32 16.66
N LEU A 8 4.04 -9.96 16.31
CA LEU A 8 5.07 -9.34 15.46
C LEU A 8 4.52 -8.94 14.10
N PHE A 9 3.73 -9.82 13.48
CA PHE A 9 3.12 -9.55 12.17
C PHE A 9 2.11 -8.40 12.24
N THR A 10 1.29 -8.36 13.29
CA THR A 10 0.34 -7.26 13.53
C THR A 10 1.06 -5.94 13.78
N ALA A 11 2.14 -5.95 14.57
CA ALA A 11 2.97 -4.77 14.79
C ALA A 11 3.57 -4.24 13.48
N ALA A 12 4.08 -5.13 12.61
CA ALA A 12 4.58 -4.76 11.30
C ALA A 12 3.48 -4.13 10.41
N ILE A 13 2.28 -4.73 10.38
CA ILE A 13 1.13 -4.19 9.65
C ILE A 13 0.76 -2.78 10.13
N VAL A 14 0.72 -2.56 11.44
CA VAL A 14 0.40 -1.26 12.04
C VAL A 14 1.46 -0.22 11.67
N LEU A 15 2.74 -0.55 11.80
CA LEU A 15 3.84 0.36 11.44
C LEU A 15 3.79 0.77 9.96
N VAL A 16 3.56 -0.18 9.06
CA VAL A 16 3.45 0.12 7.62
C VAL A 16 2.20 0.96 7.34
N SER A 17 1.08 0.68 8.00
CA SER A 17 -0.16 1.47 7.85
C SER A 17 0.03 2.92 8.29
N ILE A 18 0.72 3.14 9.41
CA ILE A 18 1.09 4.48 9.89
C ILE A 18 1.98 5.18 8.86
N ALA A 19 3.01 4.51 8.33
CA ALA A 19 3.87 5.08 7.31
C ALA A 19 3.09 5.51 6.06
N VAL A 20 2.13 4.69 5.61
CA VAL A 20 1.23 5.03 4.48
C VAL A 20 0.46 6.32 4.75
N CYS A 21 -0.01 6.56 5.98
CA CYS A 21 -0.72 7.80 6.33
C CYS A 21 0.14 9.05 6.10
N PHE A 22 1.46 8.97 6.30
CA PHE A 22 2.39 10.09 6.12
C PHE A 22 2.89 10.29 4.68
N ILE A 23 2.63 9.35 3.76
CA ILE A 23 3.00 9.54 2.34
C ILE A 23 2.20 10.70 1.75
N ASP A 24 2.89 11.69 1.17
CA ASP A 24 2.24 12.76 0.42
C ASP A 24 1.65 12.20 -0.89
N SER A 25 0.32 12.14 -0.96
CA SER A 25 -0.39 11.64 -2.15
C SER A 25 -0.10 12.44 -3.41
N LYS A 26 0.35 13.71 -3.30
CA LYS A 26 0.60 14.59 -4.44
C LYS A 26 2.01 14.46 -5.01
N ALA A 27 2.93 13.83 -4.28
CA ALA A 27 4.27 13.56 -4.77
C ALA A 27 4.24 12.49 -5.89
N ASP A 28 5.30 12.41 -6.68
CA ASP A 28 5.49 11.29 -7.62
C ASP A 28 5.80 10.01 -6.82
N ASN A 29 4.75 9.25 -6.55
CA ASN A 29 4.80 7.99 -5.82
C ASN A 29 4.84 6.77 -6.74
N ALA A 30 4.65 6.95 -8.05
CA ALA A 30 4.71 5.86 -9.01
C ALA A 30 6.15 5.40 -9.27
N GLY A 31 7.12 6.29 -9.06
CA GLY A 31 8.52 6.02 -9.34
C GLY A 31 8.81 5.88 -10.83
N PRO A 32 10.06 5.56 -11.21
CA PRO A 32 10.46 5.46 -12.61
C PRO A 32 9.69 4.39 -13.37
N ASP A 33 9.44 4.65 -14.66
CA ASP A 33 8.67 3.78 -15.54
C ASP A 33 9.26 2.35 -15.63
N SER A 34 10.55 2.17 -15.35
CA SER A 34 11.21 0.86 -15.29
C SER A 34 10.71 -0.08 -14.19
N PHE A 35 10.06 0.43 -13.14
CA PHE A 35 9.42 -0.41 -12.12
C PHE A 35 8.17 -1.11 -12.63
N TRP A 36 7.60 -0.62 -13.73
CA TRP A 36 6.33 -1.08 -14.25
C TRP A 36 6.55 -1.88 -15.53
N ARG A 37 5.94 -3.06 -15.61
CA ARG A 37 6.13 -3.98 -16.74
C ARG A 37 5.79 -3.33 -18.09
N PHE A 38 4.82 -2.41 -18.09
CA PHE A 38 4.42 -1.65 -19.26
C PHE A 38 4.61 -0.13 -19.08
N GLY A 39 5.50 0.29 -18.17
CA GLY A 39 5.73 1.70 -17.87
C GLY A 39 4.44 2.43 -17.49
N ARG A 40 4.21 3.60 -18.10
CA ARG A 40 3.00 4.40 -17.84
C ARG A 40 1.70 3.73 -18.22
N ARG A 41 1.74 2.75 -19.13
CA ARG A 41 0.56 2.03 -19.62
C ARG A 41 0.21 0.82 -18.76
N ASP A 42 0.97 0.53 -17.72
CA ASP A 42 0.65 -0.56 -16.81
C ASP A 42 -0.72 -0.32 -16.15
N LEU A 43 -1.58 -1.35 -16.17
CA LEU A 43 -2.93 -1.26 -15.61
C LEU A 43 -2.89 -1.08 -14.10
N VAL A 44 -1.96 -1.76 -13.42
CA VAL A 44 -1.81 -1.66 -11.96
C VAL A 44 -1.34 -0.26 -11.60
N ARG A 45 -0.33 0.27 -12.31
CA ARG A 45 0.13 1.67 -12.14
C ARG A 45 -1.02 2.64 -12.30
N ARG A 46 -1.80 2.52 -13.37
CA ARG A 46 -2.90 3.45 -13.67
C ARG A 46 -4.07 3.33 -12.70
N LEU A 47 -4.25 2.15 -12.08
CA LEU A 47 -5.26 1.94 -11.05
C LEU A 47 -4.89 2.68 -9.76
N ILE A 48 -3.63 2.67 -9.36
CA ILE A 48 -3.19 3.25 -8.07
C ILE A 48 -2.62 4.67 -8.20
N CYS A 49 -2.06 5.03 -9.34
CA CYS A 49 -1.44 6.33 -9.61
C CYS A 49 -2.09 7.02 -10.82
N ARG A 50 -2.01 8.35 -10.82
CA ARG A 50 -2.29 9.20 -11.97
C ARG A 50 -1.11 9.21 -12.94
N GLU A 51 -1.28 9.86 -14.08
CA GLU A 51 -0.22 9.93 -15.12
C GLU A 51 1.02 10.69 -14.64
N ASP A 52 0.83 11.68 -13.77
CA ASP A 52 1.86 12.47 -13.09
C ASP A 52 2.55 11.72 -11.93
N GLY A 53 2.16 10.46 -11.68
CA GLY A 53 2.73 9.62 -10.62
C GLY A 53 2.13 9.84 -9.24
N SER A 54 1.25 10.83 -9.06
CA SER A 54 0.53 11.05 -7.81
C SER A 54 -0.45 9.92 -7.51
N PHE A 55 -0.66 9.62 -6.23
CA PHE A 55 -1.67 8.63 -5.84
C PHE A 55 -3.08 9.11 -6.16
N ARG A 56 -3.92 8.19 -6.61
CA ARG A 56 -5.36 8.46 -6.72
C ARG A 56 -6.00 8.56 -5.34
N ARG A 57 -7.15 9.23 -5.28
CA ARG A 57 -7.89 9.47 -4.03
C ARG A 57 -8.19 8.20 -3.23
N TYR A 58 -8.45 7.09 -3.92
CA TYR A 58 -8.81 5.81 -3.32
C TYR A 58 -7.60 4.90 -3.03
N THR A 59 -6.39 5.27 -3.45
CA THR A 59 -5.21 4.41 -3.30
C THR A 59 -4.81 4.24 -1.84
N LYS A 60 -4.63 5.34 -1.10
CA LYS A 60 -4.30 5.29 0.34
C LYS A 60 -5.37 4.55 1.17
N PRO A 61 -6.67 4.90 1.09
CA PRO A 61 -7.68 4.16 1.85
C PRO A 61 -7.81 2.70 1.41
N GLY A 62 -7.59 2.39 0.12
CA GLY A 62 -7.55 1.00 -0.37
C GLY A 62 -6.40 0.19 0.21
N ILE A 63 -5.20 0.77 0.28
CA ILE A 63 -4.02 0.14 0.92
C ILE A 63 -4.30 -0.12 2.41
N LEU A 64 -4.86 0.86 3.13
CA LEU A 64 -5.20 0.70 4.54
C LEU A 64 -6.27 -0.39 4.76
N LEU A 65 -7.30 -0.43 3.91
CA LEU A 65 -8.32 -1.47 3.96
C LEU A 65 -7.71 -2.86 3.76
N TRP A 66 -6.75 -2.98 2.83
CA TRP A 66 -6.02 -4.22 2.58
C TRP A 66 -5.24 -4.69 3.82
N PHE A 67 -4.56 -3.77 4.50
CA PHE A 67 -3.85 -4.09 5.74
C PHE A 67 -4.80 -4.49 6.89
N VAL A 68 -5.97 -3.87 6.99
CA VAL A 68 -7.01 -4.28 7.95
C VAL A 68 -7.51 -5.70 7.64
N ALA A 69 -7.75 -6.02 6.36
CA ALA A 69 -8.14 -7.37 5.95
C ALA A 69 -7.05 -8.41 6.25
N LEU A 70 -5.78 -8.08 6.00
CA LEU A 70 -4.64 -8.93 6.35
C LEU A 70 -4.54 -9.16 7.85
N ALA A 71 -4.72 -8.12 8.66
CA ALA A 71 -4.75 -8.26 10.11
C ALA A 71 -5.90 -9.20 10.54
N ALA A 72 -7.10 -9.04 9.97
CA ALA A 72 -8.21 -9.94 10.27
C ALA A 72 -7.87 -11.41 9.95
N ILE A 73 -7.27 -11.71 8.81
CA ILE A 73 -6.86 -13.08 8.43
C ILE A 73 -5.84 -13.69 9.42
N VAL A 74 -4.98 -12.88 10.03
CA VAL A 74 -4.00 -13.39 11.01
C VAL A 74 -4.68 -13.82 12.32
N TRP A 75 -5.79 -13.17 12.66
CA TRP A 75 -6.48 -13.33 13.94
C TRP A 75 -7.74 -14.21 13.89
N PHE A 76 -8.34 -14.42 12.71
CA PHE A 76 -9.49 -15.30 12.46
C PHE A 76 -9.07 -16.56 11.70
#